data_AF-A0A150NX83-F1
#
_entry.id   AF-A0A150NX83-F1
#
_cell.length_a   1.000
_cell.length_b   1.000
_cell.length_c   1.000
_cell.angle_alpha   90.00
_cell.angle_beta   90.00
_cell.angle_gamma   90.00
#
_symmetry.space_group_name_H-M   'P 1'
#
loop_
_entity.id
_entity.type
_entity.pdbx_description
1 polymer ?
#
loop_
_entity_poly.entity_id
_entity_poly.type
_entity_poly.pdbx_seq_one_letter_code
_entity_poly.pdbx_strand_id
1 'polypeptide(L)'
;MKEIGVECPSCHQGQIIERKTKRNRLFYGCNRYPDCEFTSWDKPVGRDCPKCGNFLMEKKVRGGGKQVVCSNGDYEEEKIK
;
A
#
# COMPACT_ATOMS: atom_id res chain seq x y z
N MET A 1 10.27 13.40 2.86
CA MET A 1 9.29 12.28 2.90
C MET A 1 8.79 12.09 1.48
N LYS A 2 8.58 10.85 1.02
CA LYS A 2 8.11 10.61 -0.34
C LYS A 2 6.67 10.12 -0.26
N GLU A 3 5.74 10.93 -0.73
CA GLU A 3 4.33 10.54 -0.82
C GLU A 3 4.20 9.59 -2.01
N ILE A 4 3.48 8.49 -1.83
CA ILE A 4 3.23 7.55 -2.93
C ILE A 4 1.95 7.90 -3.69
N GLY A 5 1.24 8.97 -3.29
CA GLY A 5 0.00 9.42 -3.91
C GLY A 5 -1.17 8.48 -3.67
N VAL A 6 -1.17 7.77 -2.53
CA VAL A 6 -2.15 6.74 -2.20
C VAL A 6 -2.97 7.19 -1.02
N GLU A 7 -4.28 7.16 -1.14
CA GLU A 7 -5.17 7.47 -0.02
C GLU A 7 -5.08 6.38 1.06
N CYS A 8 -5.18 6.79 2.32
CA CYS A 8 -5.12 5.87 3.44
C CYS A 8 -6.39 5.01 3.47
N PRO A 9 -6.30 3.67 3.38
CA PRO A 9 -7.47 2.81 3.42
C PRO A 9 -8.13 2.73 4.81
N SER A 10 -7.44 3.23 5.85
CA SER A 10 -7.98 3.23 7.21
C SER A 10 -8.82 4.46 7.50
N CYS A 11 -8.40 5.65 7.04
CA CYS A 11 -9.08 6.91 7.35
C CYS A 11 -9.69 7.62 6.13
N HIS A 12 -9.37 7.21 4.90
CA HIS A 12 -9.81 7.78 3.61
C HIS A 12 -9.65 9.31 3.47
N GLN A 13 -8.88 9.93 4.36
CA GLN A 13 -8.70 11.38 4.44
C GLN A 13 -7.22 11.76 4.41
N GLY A 14 -6.34 10.82 4.74
CA GLY A 14 -4.90 11.00 4.72
C GLY A 14 -4.25 10.35 3.51
N GLN A 15 -3.00 10.70 3.26
CA GLN A 15 -2.18 10.05 2.23
C GLN A 15 -1.14 9.14 2.87
N ILE A 16 -0.82 8.07 2.16
CA ILE A 16 0.23 7.14 2.52
C ILE A 16 1.57 7.69 2.04
N ILE A 17 2.51 7.70 2.96
CA ILE A 17 3.87 8.19 2.77
C ILE A 17 4.87 7.07 3.00
N GLU A 18 5.86 7.00 2.12
CA GLU A 18 6.98 6.10 2.25
C GLU A 18 8.00 6.69 3.24
N ARG A 19 8.32 5.89 4.26
CA ARG A 19 9.30 6.21 5.30
C ARG A 19 10.34 5.09 5.39
N LYS A 20 11.56 5.45 5.79
CA LYS A 20 12.65 4.50 6.05
C LYS A 20 12.88 4.40 7.55
N THR A 21 13.00 3.18 8.04
CA THR A 21 13.44 2.92 9.42
C THR A 21 14.94 3.14 9.55
N LYS A 22 15.44 3.25 10.79
CA LYS A 22 16.89 3.30 11.09
C LYS A 22 17.69 2.11 10.51
N ARG A 23 17.02 0.97 10.24
CA ARG A 23 17.60 -0.23 9.61
C ARG A 23 17.44 -0.25 8.09
N ASN A 24 17.17 0.90 7.46
CA ASN A 24 16.99 1.04 6.02
C ASN A 24 15.82 0.23 5.42
N ARG A 25 14.90 -0.29 6.25
CA ARG A 25 13.66 -0.91 5.77
C ARG A 25 12.62 0.15 5.45
N LEU A 26 12.01 0.03 4.28
CA LEU A 26 10.90 0.86 3.84
C LEU A 26 9.61 0.41 4.54
N PHE A 27 8.80 1.38 4.95
CA PHE A 27 7.45 1.17 5.42
C PHE A 27 6.56 2.32 4.95
N TYR A 28 5.28 2.07 4.86
CA TYR A 28 4.27 2.97 4.36
C TYR A 28 3.36 3.34 5.52
N GLY A 29 3.28 4.63 5.87
CA GLY A 29 2.45 5.11 6.97
C GLY A 29 1.50 6.20 6.51
N CYS A 30 0.41 6.44 7.24
CA CYS A 30 -0.45 7.59 7.00
C CYS A 30 0.28 8.90 7.38
N ASN A 31 0.10 9.96 6.60
CA ASN A 31 0.64 11.29 6.91
C ASN A 31 -0.11 11.99 8.06
N ARG A 32 -1.30 11.51 8.42
CA ARG A 32 -2.17 12.10 9.45
C ARG A 32 -1.86 11.67 10.89
N TYR A 33 -0.74 11.00 11.16
CA TYR A 33 -0.37 10.65 12.53
C TYR A 33 -0.33 11.92 13.43
N PRO A 34 -0.98 11.96 14.61
CA PRO A 34 -1.54 10.84 15.39
C PRO A 34 -3.00 10.46 15.10
N ASP A 35 -3.74 11.19 14.26
CA ASP A 35 -5.14 10.87 13.93
C ASP A 35 -5.31 9.51 13.24
N CYS A 36 -4.27 9.03 12.57
CA CYS A 36 -4.27 7.74 11.87
C CYS A 36 -2.92 7.04 12.03
N GLU A 37 -2.93 5.90 12.73
CA GLU A 37 -1.75 5.08 13.02
C GLU A 37 -1.51 3.97 11.99
N PHE A 38 -2.17 4.05 10.83
CA PHE A 38 -2.02 3.07 9.78
C PHE A 38 -0.56 2.98 9.32
N THR A 39 0.00 1.78 9.39
CA THR A 39 1.33 1.44 8.89
C THR A 39 1.32 0.08 8.21
N SER A 40 2.02 -0.03 7.09
CA SER A 40 2.14 -1.25 6.30
C SER A 40 3.58 -1.42 5.80
N TRP A 41 4.01 -2.67 5.66
CA TRP A 41 5.29 -3.01 5.04
C TRP A 41 5.18 -3.10 3.51
N ASP A 42 4.00 -3.46 3.02
CA ASP A 42 3.68 -3.53 1.60
C ASP A 42 3.07 -2.21 1.13
N LYS A 43 3.33 -1.86 -0.13
CA LYS A 43 2.90 -0.59 -0.70
C LYS A 43 1.41 -0.69 -1.05
N PRO A 44 0.50 0.04 -0.39
CA PRO A 44 -0.87 0.12 -0.88
C PRO A 44 -0.86 0.85 -2.23
N VAL A 45 -1.74 0.45 -3.15
CA VAL A 45 -1.80 1.01 -4.51
C VAL A 45 -2.72 2.24 -4.58
N GLY A 46 -3.53 2.46 -3.53
CA GLY A 46 -4.48 3.58 -3.48
C GLY A 46 -5.60 3.48 -4.49
N ARG A 47 -5.86 2.25 -4.94
CA ARG A 47 -6.99 1.89 -5.76
C ARG A 47 -7.79 0.84 -5.03
N ASP A 48 -9.10 0.94 -5.17
CA ASP A 48 -10.03 -0.06 -4.68
C ASP A 48 -10.13 -1.22 -5.65
N CYS A 49 -10.35 -2.39 -5.12
CA CYS A 49 -10.59 -3.59 -5.87
C CYS A 49 -11.93 -3.46 -6.62
N PRO A 50 -11.95 -3.62 -7.96
CA PRO A 50 -13.18 -3.50 -8.73
C PRO A 50 -14.20 -4.60 -8.43
N LYS A 51 -13.79 -5.68 -7.74
CA LYS A 51 -14.68 -6.80 -7.40
C LYS A 51 -15.29 -6.73 -5.99
N CYS A 52 -14.53 -6.27 -5.00
CA CYS A 52 -14.97 -6.31 -3.60
C CYS A 52 -14.84 -4.98 -2.86
N GLY A 53 -14.35 -3.92 -3.51
CA GLY A 53 -14.20 -2.60 -2.89
C GLY A 53 -13.13 -2.49 -1.81
N ASN A 54 -12.32 -3.55 -1.60
CA ASN A 54 -11.19 -3.51 -0.68
C ASN A 54 -9.95 -2.88 -1.32
N PHE A 55 -9.04 -2.35 -0.50
CA PHE A 55 -7.80 -1.74 -1.00
C PHE A 55 -6.83 -2.76 -1.62
N LEU A 56 -6.16 -2.33 -2.68
CA LEU A 56 -5.13 -3.11 -3.37
C LEU A 56 -3.75 -2.86 -2.77
N MET A 57 -2.91 -3.90 -2.72
CA MET A 57 -1.54 -3.87 -2.22
C MET A 57 -0.55 -4.41 -3.25
N GLU A 58 0.59 -3.75 -3.39
CA GLU A 58 1.71 -4.21 -4.21
C GLU A 58 2.57 -5.19 -3.42
N LYS A 59 2.52 -6.46 -3.80
CA LYS A 59 3.34 -7.53 -3.24
C LYS A 59 4.51 -7.81 -4.19
N LYS A 60 5.70 -7.97 -3.63
CA LYS A 60 6.87 -8.42 -4.41
C LYS A 60 6.77 -9.92 -4.64
N VAL A 61 6.88 -10.33 -5.90
CA VAL A 61 6.82 -11.75 -6.27
C VAL A 61 8.22 -12.33 -6.51
N ARG A 62 8.32 -13.64 -6.28
CA ARG A 62 9.54 -14.41 -6.52
C ARG A 62 9.84 -14.37 -8.03
N GLY A 63 10.97 -13.77 -8.41
CA GLY A 63 11.34 -13.51 -9.81
C GLY A 63 11.49 -12.03 -10.18
N GLY A 64 11.41 -11.11 -9.22
CA GLY A 64 11.75 -9.68 -9.43
C GLY A 64 10.59 -8.80 -9.88
N GLY A 65 9.43 -9.38 -10.18
CA GLY A 65 8.22 -8.64 -10.53
C GLY A 65 7.50 -8.04 -9.31
N LYS A 66 6.58 -7.12 -9.60
CA LYS A 66 5.61 -6.59 -8.65
C LYS A 66 4.22 -7.09 -9.07
N GLN A 67 3.45 -7.57 -8.11
CA GLN A 67 2.07 -8.01 -8.33
C GLN A 67 1.15 -7.22 -7.42
N VAL A 68 0.10 -6.64 -7.99
CA VAL A 68 -0.94 -5.98 -7.21
C VAL A 68 -1.98 -7.03 -6.84
N VAL A 69 -2.23 -7.19 -5.54
CA VAL A 69 -3.17 -8.16 -4.99
C VAL A 69 -4.17 -7.46 -4.09
N CYS A 70 -5.41 -7.92 -4.11
CA CYS A 70 -6.43 -7.47 -3.19
C CYS A 70 -6.18 -8.04 -1.80
N SER A 71 -6.43 -7.23 -0.76
CA SER A 71 -6.34 -7.68 0.63
C SER A 71 -7.26 -8.87 0.95
N ASN A 72 -8.37 -9.01 0.20
CA ASN A 72 -9.36 -10.07 0.43
C ASN A 72 -9.18 -11.31 -0.46
N GLY A 73 -8.20 -11.30 -1.37
CA GLY A 73 -7.90 -12.45 -2.25
C GLY A 73 -8.80 -12.62 -3.48
N ASP A 74 -9.77 -11.74 -3.72
CA ASP A 74 -10.71 -11.86 -4.86
C ASP A 74 -10.19 -11.29 -6.19
N TYR A 75 -9.06 -10.56 -6.16
CA TYR A 75 -8.52 -9.85 -7.32
C TYR A 75 -7.00 -9.76 -7.26
N GLU A 76 -6.36 -10.03 -8.39
CA GLU A 76 -4.92 -9.94 -8.59
C GLU A 76 -4.66 -9.35 -9.99
N GLU A 77 -3.80 -8.33 -10.10
CA GLU A 77 -3.36 -7.80 -11.40
C GLU A 77 -2.17 -8.60 -11.94
N GLU A 78 -1.98 -8.56 -13.26
CA GLU A 78 -0.83 -9.18 -13.91
C GLU A 78 0.51 -8.57 -13.43
N LYS A 79 1.51 -9.43 -13.31
CA LYS A 79 2.86 -9.06 -12.85
C LYS A 79 3.46 -8.07 -13.83
N ILE A 80 3.80 -6.87 -13.35
CA ILE A 80 4.63 -5.95 -14.12
C ILE A 80 6.06 -6.50 -14.06
N LYS A 81 6.53 -6.98 -15.22
CA LYS A 81 7.86 -7.61 -15.41
C LYS A 81 8.90 -6.57 -15.77
#